data_AF-A0A8S9DXZ3-F1
#
_entry.id   AF-A0A8S9DXZ3-F1
#
_cell.length_a   1.000
_cell.length_b   1.000
_cell.length_c   1.000
_cell.angle_alpha   90.00
_cell.angle_beta   90.00
_cell.angle_gamma   90.00
#
_symmetry.space_group_name_H-M   'P 1'
#
loop_
_entity.id
_entity.type
_entity.pdbx_description
1 polymer ?
#
loop_
_entity_poly.entity_id
_entity_poly.type
_entity_poly.pdbx_seq_one_letter_code
_entity_poly.pdbx_strand_id
1 'polypeptide(L)'
;MLTTPGVDFIDLQYGDSRAEIAAVCTQGNMAVHTWDDADPLHDLDDFAAQVAALDRVISVNNTTVHVAGALGVPVWVMLPLNSEWRWLRDRADSPWYPSLQLFRQSTLGDWSPVFAAVAARLAGGV
;
A
#
# COMPACT_ATOMS: atom_id res chain seq x y z
N MET A 1 -11.62 -2.62 4.47
CA MET A 1 -10.49 -2.96 3.57
C MET A 1 -9.78 -4.20 4.07
N LEU A 2 -9.20 -4.16 5.27
CA LEU A 2 -8.36 -5.26 5.74
C LEU A 2 -9.11 -6.57 6.05
N THR A 3 -10.44 -6.54 6.14
CA THR A 3 -11.30 -7.73 6.34
C THR A 3 -11.83 -8.33 5.03
N THR A 4 -11.22 -7.98 3.89
CA THR A 4 -11.67 -8.48 2.57
C THR A 4 -11.38 -9.99 2.48
N PRO A 5 -12.40 -10.84 2.21
CA PRO A 5 -12.19 -12.29 2.12
C PRO A 5 -11.26 -12.66 0.96
N GLY A 6 -10.43 -13.69 1.17
CA GLY A 6 -9.51 -14.20 0.14
C GLY A 6 -8.31 -13.31 -0.16
N VAL A 7 -7.96 -12.42 0.77
CA VAL A 7 -6.77 -11.56 0.70
C VAL A 7 -5.88 -11.84 1.90
N ASP A 8 -4.62 -12.15 1.63
CA ASP A 8 -3.56 -12.21 2.63
C ASP A 8 -2.83 -10.86 2.66
N PHE A 9 -2.67 -10.29 3.85
CA PHE A 9 -1.96 -9.02 4.02
C PHE A 9 -0.52 -9.28 4.46
N ILE A 10 0.43 -8.69 3.74
CA ILE A 10 1.86 -8.75 4.02
C ILE A 10 2.30 -7.35 4.48
N ASP A 11 3.01 -7.27 5.60
CA ASP A 11 3.64 -6.03 6.02
C ASP A 11 4.86 -5.71 5.15
N LEU A 12 4.94 -4.46 4.68
CA LEU A 12 6.07 -3.89 3.97
C LEU A 12 6.60 -2.64 4.69
N GLN A 13 6.11 -2.36 5.90
CA GLN A 13 6.51 -1.22 6.68
C GLN A 13 7.90 -1.45 7.25
N TYR A 14 8.76 -0.45 7.08
CA TYR A 14 10.10 -0.44 7.66
C TYR A 14 10.11 0.21 9.04
N GLY A 15 11.03 -0.23 9.89
CA GLY A 15 11.11 0.16 11.30
C GLY A 15 10.29 -0.76 12.21
N ASP A 16 10.03 -0.32 13.44
CA ASP A 16 9.25 -1.10 14.40
C ASP A 16 7.75 -0.80 14.24
N SER A 17 7.02 -1.71 13.57
CA SER A 17 5.57 -1.69 13.35
C SER A 17 4.81 -2.72 14.20
N ARG A 18 5.50 -3.43 15.11
CA ARG A 18 4.95 -4.61 15.79
C ARG A 18 3.73 -4.31 16.65
N ALA A 19 3.71 -3.16 17.31
CA ALA A 19 2.60 -2.75 18.17
C ALA A 19 1.34 -2.45 17.35
N GLU A 20 1.49 -1.75 16.23
CA GLU A 20 0.43 -1.42 15.28
C GLU A 20 -0.15 -2.69 14.64
N ILE A 21 0.71 -3.62 14.21
CA ILE A 21 0.29 -4.90 13.64
C ILE A 21 -0.48 -5.71 14.67
N ALA A 22 0.03 -5.82 15.90
CA ALA A 22 -0.66 -6.54 16.97
C ALA A 22 -2.05 -5.94 17.27
N ALA A 23 -2.16 -4.61 17.27
CA ALA A 23 -3.43 -3.92 17.46
C ALA A 23 -4.42 -4.23 16.32
N VAL A 24 -3.97 -4.17 15.06
CA VAL A 24 -4.78 -4.46 13.88
C VAL A 24 -5.25 -5.92 13.86
N CYS A 25 -4.35 -6.88 14.12
CA CYS A 25 -4.71 -8.30 14.18
C CYS A 25 -5.75 -8.58 15.27
N THR A 26 -5.59 -7.96 16.45
CA THR A 26 -6.51 -8.12 17.58
C THR A 26 -7.88 -7.50 17.31
N GLN A 27 -7.93 -6.30 16.74
CA GLN A 27 -9.17 -5.57 16.49
C GLN A 27 -9.94 -6.11 15.27
N GLY A 28 -9.22 -6.53 14.24
CA GLY A 28 -9.77 -6.87 12.94
C GLY A 28 -10.03 -8.35 12.70
N ASN A 29 -9.61 -9.23 13.62
CA ASN A 29 -9.61 -10.68 13.43
C ASN A 29 -9.01 -11.09 12.07
N MET A 30 -7.81 -10.58 11.79
CA MET A 30 -7.06 -10.81 10.56
C MET A 30 -5.63 -11.17 10.87
N ALA A 31 -4.97 -11.83 9.92
CA ALA A 31 -3.54 -12.06 9.95
C ALA A 31 -2.84 -11.04 9.04
N VAL A 32 -1.77 -10.45 9.57
CA VAL A 32 -0.78 -9.73 8.76
C VAL A 32 0.51 -10.54 8.87
N HIS A 33 1.06 -10.94 7.72
CA HIS A 33 2.29 -11.71 7.64
C HIS A 33 3.51 -10.78 7.69
N THR A 34 4.48 -11.15 8.50
CA THR A 34 5.73 -10.40 8.71
C THR A 34 6.91 -11.37 8.70
N TRP A 35 8.07 -10.89 8.25
CA TRP A 35 9.32 -11.66 8.21
C TRP A 35 10.44 -10.82 8.83
N ASP A 36 11.10 -11.37 9.85
CA ASP A 36 12.16 -10.65 10.58
C ASP A 36 13.45 -10.47 9.75
N ASP A 37 13.62 -11.27 8.69
CA ASP A 37 14.76 -11.26 7.78
C ASP A 37 14.56 -10.38 6.54
N ALA A 38 13.37 -9.84 6.31
CA ALA A 38 13.07 -8.95 5.20
C ALA A 38 13.09 -7.46 5.63
N ASP A 39 14.22 -6.99 6.16
CA ASP A 39 14.38 -5.60 6.60
C ASP A 39 14.92 -4.69 5.48
N PRO A 40 14.09 -3.81 4.87
CA PRO A 40 14.51 -2.90 3.82
C PRO A 40 15.53 -1.84 4.25
N LEU A 41 15.76 -1.64 5.55
CA LEU A 41 16.82 -0.76 6.05
C LEU A 41 18.20 -1.41 6.02
N HIS A 42 18.25 -2.74 5.95
CA HIS A 42 19.49 -3.52 5.90
C HIS A 42 19.76 -4.09 4.51
N ASP A 43 18.74 -4.67 3.86
CA ASP A 43 18.87 -5.27 2.53
C ASP A 43 17.69 -4.88 1.61
N LEU A 44 18.00 -4.14 0.55
CA LEU A 44 17.02 -3.71 -0.43
C LEU A 44 16.68 -4.80 -1.45
N ASP A 45 17.55 -5.79 -1.66
CA ASP A 45 17.32 -6.87 -2.63
C ASP A 45 16.27 -7.85 -2.10
N ASP A 46 16.38 -8.25 -0.83
CA ASP A 46 15.36 -9.09 -0.18
C ASP A 46 14.00 -8.37 -0.11
N PHE A 47 14.00 -7.06 0.18
CA PHE A 47 12.78 -6.27 0.13
C PHE A 47 12.20 -6.18 -1.28
N ALA A 48 13.04 -5.97 -2.30
CA ALA A 48 12.59 -5.95 -3.69
C ALA A 48 12.01 -7.30 -4.12
N ALA A 49 12.62 -8.41 -3.69
CA ALA A 49 12.13 -9.75 -3.92
C ALA A 49 10.77 -9.98 -3.24
N GLN A 50 10.61 -9.54 -1.99
CA GLN A 50 9.33 -9.59 -1.28
C GLN A 50 8.24 -8.80 -2.02
N VAL A 51 8.55 -7.56 -2.43
CA VAL A 51 7.62 -6.70 -3.18
C VAL A 51 7.25 -7.34 -4.53
N ALA A 52 8.22 -7.91 -5.24
CA ALA A 52 8.00 -8.56 -6.54
C ALA A 52 7.13 -9.82 -6.46
N ALA A 53 7.03 -10.46 -5.30
CA ALA A 53 6.20 -11.63 -5.07
C ALA A 53 4.71 -11.29 -4.83
N LEU A 54 4.36 -10.02 -4.66
CA LEU A 54 2.99 -9.59 -4.35
C LEU A 54 2.16 -9.39 -5.61
N ASP A 55 0.87 -9.73 -5.52
CA ASP A 55 -0.11 -9.39 -6.58
C ASP A 55 -0.30 -7.87 -6.71
N ARG A 56 -0.20 -7.16 -5.58
CA ARG A 56 -0.36 -5.71 -5.50
C ARG A 56 0.21 -5.14 -4.20
N VAL A 57 0.73 -3.92 -4.28
CA VAL A 57 1.07 -3.08 -3.13
C VAL A 57 -0.01 -2.02 -2.90
N ILE A 58 -0.43 -1.80 -1.65
CA ILE A 58 -1.32 -0.71 -1.27
C ILE A 58 -0.61 0.10 -0.19
N SER A 59 -0.36 1.38 -0.43
CA SER A 59 0.33 2.22 0.56
C SER A 59 0.01 3.70 0.40
N VAL A 60 0.50 4.48 1.35
CA VAL A 60 0.62 5.93 1.21
C VAL A 60 1.92 6.26 0.44
N ASN A 61 2.15 7.54 0.18
CA ASN A 61 3.36 7.99 -0.48
C ASN A 61 4.61 7.81 0.42
N ASN A 62 5.39 6.76 0.16
CA ASN A 62 6.67 6.45 0.78
C ASN A 62 7.60 5.72 -0.22
N THR A 63 8.79 5.31 0.21
CA THR A 63 9.76 4.61 -0.66
C THR A 63 9.19 3.32 -1.28
N THR A 64 8.34 2.58 -0.55
CA THR A 64 7.76 1.31 -1.00
C THR A 64 6.99 1.44 -2.32
N VAL A 65 6.21 2.51 -2.51
CA VAL A 65 5.44 2.69 -3.76
C VAL A 65 6.34 2.96 -4.96
N HIS A 66 7.52 3.55 -4.73
CA HIS A 66 8.51 3.80 -5.78
C HIS A 66 9.26 2.53 -6.17
N VAL A 67 9.67 1.71 -5.19
CA VAL A 67 10.28 0.40 -5.44
C VAL A 67 9.32 -0.50 -6.19
N ALA A 68 8.09 -0.65 -5.71
CA ALA A 68 7.07 -1.46 -6.36
C ALA A 68 6.75 -0.98 -7.79
N GLY A 69 6.65 0.35 -7.99
CA GLY A 69 6.46 0.95 -9.30
C GLY A 69 7.63 0.68 -10.27
N ALA A 70 8.87 0.73 -9.78
CA ALA A 70 10.06 0.44 -10.58
C ALA A 70 10.15 -1.05 -10.98
N LEU A 71 9.67 -1.95 -10.12
CA LEU A 71 9.57 -3.38 -10.38
C LEU A 71 8.38 -3.75 -11.29
N GLY A 72 7.50 -2.79 -11.61
CA GLY A 72 6.31 -3.02 -12.43
C GLY A 72 5.18 -3.74 -11.69
N VAL A 73 5.30 -3.93 -10.38
CA VAL A 73 4.23 -4.52 -9.54
C VAL A 73 3.04 -3.55 -9.53
N PRO A 74 1.79 -4.04 -9.64
CA PRO A 74 0.61 -3.19 -9.48
C PRO A 74 0.60 -2.47 -8.13
N VAL A 75 0.33 -1.17 -8.11
CA VAL A 75 0.31 -0.39 -6.85
C VAL A 75 -0.91 0.51 -6.77
N TRP A 76 -1.52 0.59 -5.59
CA TRP A 76 -2.48 1.63 -5.25
C TRP A 76 -1.88 2.59 -4.23
N VAL A 77 -1.79 3.86 -4.62
CA VAL A 77 -1.25 4.92 -3.77
C VAL A 77 -2.40 5.77 -3.24
N MET A 78 -2.56 5.76 -1.91
CA MET A 78 -3.51 6.60 -1.19
C MET A 78 -2.86 7.94 -0.87
N LEU A 79 -3.40 9.01 -1.43
CA LEU A 79 -2.82 10.34 -1.39
C LEU A 79 -3.73 11.33 -0.63
N PRO A 80 -3.15 12.19 0.23
CA PRO A 80 -3.91 13.24 0.89
C PRO A 80 -4.33 14.31 -0.11
N LEU A 81 -5.31 15.14 0.24
CA LEU A 81 -5.81 16.20 -0.66
C LEU A 81 -4.68 17.15 -1.13
N ASN A 82 -3.75 17.47 -0.25
CA ASN A 82 -2.57 18.29 -0.51
C ASN A 82 -1.34 17.45 -0.92
N SER A 83 -1.52 16.51 -1.86
CA SER A 83 -0.43 15.65 -2.34
C SER A 83 0.73 16.45 -2.95
N GLU A 84 1.94 15.90 -2.86
CA GLU A 84 3.14 16.51 -3.44
C GLU A 84 3.08 16.58 -4.97
N TRP A 85 3.75 17.59 -5.55
CA TRP A 85 3.65 17.96 -6.97
C TRP A 85 3.87 16.80 -7.95
N ARG A 86 4.71 15.83 -7.59
CA ARG A 86 5.09 14.70 -8.45
C ARG A 86 3.92 13.79 -8.81
N TRP A 87 2.88 13.80 -7.98
CA TRP A 87 1.65 13.06 -8.21
C TRP A 87 0.71 13.76 -9.19
N LEU A 88 1.01 15.00 -9.57
CA LEU A 88 0.15 15.84 -10.42
C LEU A 88 -1.26 16.01 -9.84
N ARG A 89 -2.13 16.67 -10.61
CA ARG A 89 -3.52 16.90 -10.25
C ARG A 89 -4.47 16.27 -11.27
N ASP A 90 -5.71 16.07 -10.82
CA ASP A 90 -6.86 15.75 -11.69
C ASP A 90 -6.65 14.49 -12.54
N ARG A 91 -5.93 13.50 -11.97
CA ARG A 91 -5.62 12.21 -12.59
C ARG A 91 -5.50 11.09 -11.58
N ALA A 92 -5.75 9.86 -12.04
CA ALA A 92 -5.76 8.63 -11.26
C ALA A 92 -4.61 7.67 -11.62
N ASP A 93 -3.73 8.06 -12.53
CA ASP A 93 -2.55 7.31 -12.99
C ASP A 93 -1.25 8.06 -12.62
N SER A 94 -0.11 7.36 -12.66
CA SER A 94 1.22 7.97 -12.46
C SER A 94 1.99 8.03 -13.79
N PRO A 95 2.52 9.20 -14.19
CA PRO A 95 3.38 9.30 -15.38
C PRO A 95 4.75 8.62 -15.17
N TRP A 96 5.14 8.38 -13.92
CA TRP A 96 6.44 7.82 -13.56
C TRP A 96 6.44 6.29 -13.59
N TYR A 97 5.31 5.69 -13.24
CA TYR A 97 5.18 4.25 -13.08
C TYR A 97 3.81 3.80 -13.60
N PRO A 98 3.74 3.16 -14.79
CA PRO A 98 2.48 2.75 -15.39
C PRO A 98 1.65 1.76 -14.55
N SER A 99 2.28 1.07 -13.60
CA SER A 99 1.61 0.11 -12.72
C SER A 99 0.87 0.76 -11.53
N LEU A 100 1.00 2.08 -11.33
CA LEU A 100 0.39 2.80 -10.22
C LEU A 100 -0.98 3.37 -10.56
N GLN A 101 -1.91 3.21 -9.61
CA GLN A 101 -3.20 3.88 -9.58
C GLN A 101 -3.30 4.75 -8.32
N LEU A 102 -3.84 5.96 -8.45
CA LEU A 102 -3.89 6.97 -7.40
C LEU A 102 -5.31 7.11 -6.85
N PHE A 103 -5.44 7.01 -5.54
CA PHE A 103 -6.68 7.25 -4.80
C PHE A 103 -6.49 8.49 -3.93
N ARG A 104 -7.31 9.53 -4.12
CA ARG A 104 -7.10 10.84 -3.49
C ARG A 104 -8.22 11.17 -2.53
N GLN A 105 -7.85 11.75 -1.39
CA GLN A 105 -8.84 12.43 -0.55
C GLN A 105 -9.48 13.58 -1.32
N SER A 106 -10.81 13.67 -1.25
CA SER A 106 -11.58 14.82 -1.72
C SER A 106 -11.68 15.92 -0.66
N THR A 107 -11.63 15.53 0.61
CA THR A 107 -11.76 16.42 1.77
C THR A 107 -10.57 16.19 2.69
N LEU A 108 -9.90 17.27 3.10
CA LEU A 108 -8.73 17.17 3.97
C LEU A 108 -9.10 16.47 5.28
N GLY A 109 -8.37 15.40 5.61
CA GLY A 109 -8.56 14.65 6.86
C GLY A 109 -9.64 13.56 6.80
N ASP A 110 -10.53 13.57 5.80
CA ASP A 110 -11.49 12.49 5.60
C ASP A 110 -10.95 11.43 4.65
N TRP A 111 -10.50 10.31 5.23
CA TRP A 111 -9.99 9.15 4.48
C TRP A 111 -11.08 8.11 4.17
N SER A 112 -12.28 8.26 4.74
CA SER A 112 -13.35 7.27 4.61
C SER A 112 -13.69 6.97 3.13
N PRO A 113 -13.82 7.98 2.24
CA PRO A 113 -14.08 7.72 0.83
C PRO A 113 -12.94 6.96 0.13
N VAL A 114 -11.69 7.26 0.49
CA VAL A 114 -10.50 6.58 -0.07
C VAL A 114 -10.49 5.12 0.34
N PHE A 115 -10.66 4.83 1.64
CA PHE A 115 -10.70 3.46 2.14
C PHE A 115 -11.87 2.65 1.57
N ALA A 116 -13.04 3.28 1.41
CA ALA A 116 -14.19 2.63 0.79
C ALA A 116 -13.92 2.27 -0.68
N ALA A 117 -13.32 3.19 -1.45
CA ALA A 117 -12.97 2.95 -2.85
C ALA A 117 -11.94 1.82 -3.01
N VAL A 118 -10.89 1.82 -2.17
CA VAL A 118 -9.87 0.76 -2.16
C VAL A 118 -10.49 -0.58 -1.77
N ALA A 119 -11.31 -0.63 -0.71
CA ALA A 119 -11.96 -1.86 -0.28
C ALA A 119 -12.91 -2.44 -1.34
N ALA A 120 -13.71 -1.59 -1.99
CA ALA A 120 -14.61 -2.01 -3.06
C ALA A 120 -13.83 -2.57 -4.26
N ARG A 121 -12.72 -1.93 -4.63
CA ARG A 121 -11.88 -2.40 -5.73
C ARG A 121 -11.16 -3.70 -5.39
N LEU A 122 -10.75 -3.89 -4.14
CA LEU A 122 -10.12 -5.12 -3.65
C LEU A 122 -11.09 -6.30 -3.67
N ALA A 123 -12.34 -6.08 -3.26
CA ALA A 123 -13.40 -7.10 -3.27
C ALA A 123 -13.88 -7.47 -4.69
N GLY A 124 -13.71 -6.58 -5.67
CA GLY A 124 -14.19 -6.77 -7.04
C GLY A 124 -13.41 -7.78 -7.89
N GLY A 125 -12.27 -8.29 -7.40
CA GLY A 125 -11.34 -9.12 -8.17
C GLY A 125 -10.58 -8.29 -9.22
N VAL A 126 -9.27 -8.51 -9.27
CA VAL A 126 -8.23 -7.96 -10.17
C VAL A 126 -8.72 -7.05 -11.30
#